data_AF-A0A803TW14-F1
#
_entry.id   AF-A0A803TW14-F1
#
_cell.length_a   1.000
_cell.length_b   1.000
_cell.length_c   1.000
_cell.angle_alpha   90.00
_cell.angle_beta   90.00
_cell.angle_gamma   90.00
#
_symmetry.space_group_name_H-M   'P 1'
#
loop_
_entity.id
_entity.type
_entity.pdbx_description
1 polymer ?
#
loop_
_entity_poly.entity_id
_entity_poly.type
_entity_poly.pdbx_seq_one_letter_code
_entity_poly.pdbx_strand_id
1 'polypeptide(L)'
;METSVLPNRLSLRLPLRSSYSKKHNTPRDIVIRFSKKKTRDDILLSNSKTPTFYKGERIAILKELPISILERRRKYLFLTDELKKRNIRFRWDRIDGLMLTWEGLHK
;
A
#
# COMPACT_ATOMS: atom_id res chain seq x y z
N MET A 1 -21.03 -5.45 22.19
CA MET A 1 -19.93 -6.35 22.57
C MET A 1 -19.59 -7.18 21.34
N GLU A 2 -18.63 -6.76 20.52
CA GLU A 2 -18.13 -7.58 19.41
C GLU A 2 -16.61 -7.64 19.52
N THR A 3 -16.15 -8.60 20.31
CA THR A 3 -14.76 -9.04 20.29
C THR A 3 -14.57 -9.90 19.05
N SER A 4 -14.17 -9.30 17.93
CA SER A 4 -13.68 -10.06 16.79
C SER A 4 -12.34 -10.69 17.17
N VAL A 5 -12.37 -12.02 17.21
CA VAL A 5 -11.24 -12.92 17.46
C VAL A 5 -10.05 -12.48 16.60
N LEU A 6 -8.94 -12.06 17.22
CA LEU A 6 -7.65 -11.93 16.55
C LEU A 6 -6.80 -13.16 16.93
N PRO A 7 -6.86 -14.28 16.18
CA PRO A 7 -6.17 -15.51 16.55
C PRO A 7 -4.68 -15.48 16.18
N ASN A 8 -4.07 -14.29 16.09
CA ASN A 8 -2.75 -14.13 15.52
C ASN A 8 -1.93 -13.20 16.39
N ARG A 9 -0.76 -13.68 16.85
CA ARG A 9 0.29 -12.81 17.42
C ARG A 9 0.55 -11.68 16.43
N LEU A 10 0.14 -10.47 16.79
CA LEU A 10 0.48 -9.23 16.10
C LEU A 10 1.68 -8.64 16.80
N SER A 11 2.73 -8.32 16.05
CA SER A 11 3.80 -7.49 16.58
C SER A 11 3.60 -6.07 16.05
N LEU A 12 3.22 -5.17 16.95
CA LEU A 12 3.12 -3.74 16.64
C LEU A 12 4.52 -3.13 16.76
N ARG A 13 4.99 -2.46 15.70
CA ARG A 13 6.10 -1.52 15.85
C ARG A 13 5.53 -0.17 16.21
N LEU A 14 6.16 0.48 17.18
CA LEU A 14 5.87 1.86 17.57
C LEU A 14 5.90 2.79 16.34
N PRO A 15 5.15 3.90 16.37
CA PRO A 15 5.03 4.82 15.25
C PRO A 15 6.40 5.24 14.73
N LEU A 16 6.54 5.28 13.40
CA LEU A 16 7.80 5.62 12.75
C LEU A 16 8.26 7.00 13.24
N ARG A 17 9.51 7.07 13.72
CA ARG A 17 10.14 8.32 14.13
C ARG A 17 10.55 9.12 12.88
N SER A 18 9.58 9.63 12.13
CA SER A 18 9.87 10.63 11.10
C SER A 18 10.08 11.99 11.77
N SER A 19 11.13 12.72 11.36
CA SER A 19 11.32 14.14 11.67
C SER A 19 10.27 15.00 10.94
N TYR A 20 9.85 14.53 9.76
CA TYR A 20 8.81 15.16 8.94
C TYR A 20 7.48 15.33 9.69
N SER A 21 6.95 14.28 10.34
CA SER A 21 5.69 14.38 11.08
C SER A 21 5.79 15.33 12.28
N LYS A 22 6.97 15.45 12.91
CA LYS A 22 7.20 16.46 13.97
C LYS A 22 7.12 17.88 13.43
N LYS A 23 7.69 18.11 12.24
CA LYS A 23 7.77 19.45 11.62
C LYS A 23 6.44 19.90 11.04
N HIS A 24 5.67 18.98 10.46
CA HIS A 24 4.44 19.28 9.72
C HIS A 24 3.15 18.95 10.50
N ASN A 25 3.27 18.58 11.79
CA ASN A 25 2.15 18.19 12.66
C ASN A 25 1.18 17.18 12.00
N THR A 26 1.74 16.19 11.29
CA THR A 26 0.96 15.13 10.65
C THR A 26 0.93 13.88 11.53
N PRO A 27 -0.18 13.11 11.49
CA PRO A 27 -0.24 11.83 12.20
C PRO A 27 0.89 10.91 11.70
N ARG A 28 1.49 10.16 12.63
CA ARG A 28 2.57 9.22 12.31
C ARG A 28 2.00 7.91 11.80
N ASP A 29 2.70 7.29 10.86
CA ASP A 29 2.35 5.97 10.37
C ASP A 29 2.60 4.88 11.43
N ILE A 30 1.69 3.90 11.46
CA ILE A 30 1.75 2.72 12.34
C ILE A 30 2.11 1.51 11.47
N VAL A 31 3.20 0.82 11.83
CA VAL A 31 3.65 -0.39 11.12
C VAL A 31 3.24 -1.62 11.90
N ILE A 32 2.34 -2.41 11.31
CA ILE A 32 1.83 -3.65 11.89
C ILE A 32 2.48 -4.83 11.19
N ARG A 33 3.11 -5.72 11.97
CA ARG A 33 3.67 -6.96 11.44
C ARG A 33 2.79 -8.14 11.82
N PHE A 34 2.19 -8.72 10.79
CA PHE A 34 1.38 -9.91 10.88
C PHE A 34 2.25 -11.17 10.86
N SER A 35 1.92 -12.15 11.70
CA SER A 35 2.58 -13.47 11.66
C SER A 35 2.22 -14.26 10.39
N LYS A 36 0.97 -14.13 9.91
CA LYS A 36 0.47 -14.83 8.72
C LYS A 36 0.31 -13.87 7.55
N LYS A 37 0.90 -14.24 6.41
CA LYS A 37 0.78 -13.48 5.15
C LYS A 37 -0.68 -13.39 4.65
N LYS A 38 -1.44 -14.49 4.77
CA LYS A 38 -2.85 -14.55 4.31
C LYS A 38 -3.71 -13.44 4.93
N THR A 39 -3.70 -13.34 6.25
CA THR A 39 -4.44 -12.31 7.00
C THR A 39 -4.10 -10.89 6.55
N ARG A 40 -2.82 -10.59 6.30
CA ARG A 40 -2.40 -9.29 5.77
C ARG A 40 -3.00 -9.04 4.39
N ASP A 41 -2.92 -10.02 3.50
CA ASP A 41 -3.38 -9.90 2.12
C ASP A 41 -4.93 -9.78 2.05
N ASP A 42 -5.66 -10.47 2.95
CA ASP A 42 -7.12 -10.35 3.11
C ASP A 42 -7.54 -8.94 3.55
N ILE A 43 -6.83 -8.35 4.53
CA ILE A 43 -7.07 -6.97 4.99
C ILE A 43 -6.79 -5.94 3.89
N LEU A 44 -5.73 -6.15 3.10
CA LEU A 44 -5.42 -5.27 1.98
C LEU A 44 -6.49 -5.36 0.88
N LEU A 45 -7.00 -6.56 0.63
CA LEU A 45 -8.07 -6.79 -0.34
C LEU A 45 -9.39 -6.15 0.12
N SER A 46 -9.76 -6.29 1.39
CA SER A 46 -10.97 -5.66 1.93
C SER A 46 -10.87 -4.13 1.85
N ASN A 47 -9.74 -3.55 2.24
CA ASN A 47 -9.53 -2.09 2.16
C ASN A 47 -9.54 -1.56 0.72
N SER A 48 -9.13 -2.36 -0.27
CA SER A 48 -9.20 -1.97 -1.68
C SER A 48 -10.64 -1.95 -2.21
N LYS A 49 -11.55 -2.74 -1.64
CA LYS A 49 -12.97 -2.80 -2.04
C LYS A 49 -13.80 -1.75 -1.31
N THR A 50 -13.58 -1.62 -0.01
CA THR A 50 -14.35 -0.74 0.88
C THR A 50 -13.39 0.14 1.67
N PRO A 51 -13.53 1.47 1.63
CA PRO A 51 -12.73 2.36 2.45
C PRO A 51 -12.91 2.05 3.93
N THR A 52 -11.81 1.95 4.68
CA THR A 52 -11.87 1.69 6.12
C THR A 52 -12.02 3.00 6.89
N PHE A 53 -12.95 3.04 7.85
CA PHE A 53 -13.16 4.18 8.73
C PHE A 53 -12.86 3.81 10.18
N TYR A 54 -12.22 4.71 10.90
CA TYR A 54 -11.97 4.61 12.34
C TYR A 54 -12.41 5.91 13.01
N LYS A 55 -13.32 5.82 13.98
CA LYS A 55 -13.89 6.98 14.69
C LYS A 55 -14.46 8.06 13.75
N GLY A 56 -15.06 7.66 12.63
CA GLY A 56 -15.62 8.57 11.64
C GLY A 56 -14.59 9.15 10.64
N GLU A 57 -13.29 8.93 10.86
CA GLU A 57 -12.25 9.35 9.93
C GLU A 57 -11.85 8.20 9.00
N ARG A 58 -11.64 8.51 7.73
CA ARG A 58 -11.13 7.54 6.76
C ARG A 58 -9.66 7.27 7.04
N ILE A 59 -9.31 6.01 7.23
CA ILE A 59 -7.92 5.58 7.38
C ILE A 59 -7.39 4.98 6.08
N ALA A 60 -6.11 5.22 5.79
CA ALA A 60 -5.42 4.62 4.65
C ALA A 60 -4.61 3.43 5.13
N ILE A 61 -4.94 2.23 4.65
CA ILE A 61 -4.15 1.02 4.90
C ILE A 61 -3.33 0.72 3.65
N LEU A 62 -2.01 0.83 3.78
CA LEU A 62 -1.07 0.63 2.68
C LEU A 62 -0.12 -0.52 3.00
N LYS A 63 0.32 -1.21 1.94
CA LYS A 63 1.37 -2.23 2.07
C LYS A 63 2.73 -1.56 2.21
N GLU A 64 3.47 -1.90 3.26
CA GLU A 64 4.85 -1.46 3.43
C GLU A 64 5.75 -2.03 2.32
N LEU A 65 6.53 -1.13 1.70
CA LEU A 65 7.55 -1.48 0.71
C LEU A 65 8.90 -0.95 1.21
N PRO A 66 9.99 -1.74 1.08
CA PRO A 66 11.33 -1.27 1.37
C PRO A 66 11.67 0.02 0.61
N ILE A 67 12.37 0.93 1.27
CA ILE A 67 12.76 2.23 0.72
C ILE A 67 13.58 2.05 -0.58
N SER A 68 14.45 1.05 -0.64
CA SER A 68 15.25 0.73 -1.83
C SER A 68 14.38 0.44 -3.06
N ILE A 69 13.26 -0.26 -2.90
CA ILE A 69 12.32 -0.54 -4.00
C ILE A 69 11.59 0.76 -4.40
N LEU A 70 11.22 1.60 -3.44
CA LEU A 70 10.57 2.88 -3.74
C LEU A 70 11.49 3.80 -4.54
N GLU A 71 12.77 3.88 -4.19
CA GLU A 71 13.75 4.69 -4.92
C GLU A 71 13.97 4.21 -6.35
N ARG A 72 14.02 2.89 -6.57
CA ARG A 72 14.13 2.33 -7.92
C ARG A 72 12.89 2.62 -8.75
N ARG A 73 11.69 2.48 -8.17
CA ARG A 73 10.42 2.82 -8.84
C ARG A 73 10.29 4.30 -9.17
N ARG A 74 10.85 5.20 -8.34
CA ARG A 74 10.87 6.65 -8.62
C ARG A 74 11.52 6.98 -9.96
N LYS A 75 12.52 6.20 -10.40
CA LYS A 75 13.19 6.39 -11.70
C LYS A 75 12.24 6.20 -12.90
N TYR A 76 11.21 5.39 -12.73
CA TYR A 76 10.24 5.07 -13.79
C TYR A 76 8.93 5.85 -13.66
N LEU A 77 8.87 6.90 -12.82
CA LEU A 77 7.67 7.72 -12.65
C LEU A 77 7.22 8.33 -13.98
N PHE A 78 8.16 8.83 -14.79
CA PHE A 78 7.89 9.38 -16.11
C PHE A 78 7.10 8.39 -16.99
N LEU A 79 7.50 7.11 -16.97
CA LEU A 79 6.86 6.06 -17.75
C LEU A 79 5.46 5.78 -17.20
N THR A 80 5.32 5.67 -15.88
CA THR A 80 3.99 5.43 -15.30
C THR A 80 3.01 6.57 -15.54
N ASP A 81 3.48 7.81 -15.64
CA ASP A 81 2.63 8.95 -15.93
C ASP A 81 2.20 8.97 -17.41
N GLU A 82 3.09 8.63 -18.34
CA GLU A 82 2.72 8.43 -19.75
C GLU A 82 1.72 7.28 -19.94
N LEU A 83 1.88 6.18 -19.22
CA LEU A 83 0.96 5.04 -19.27
C LEU A 83 -0.42 5.39 -18.69
N LYS A 84 -0.48 6.16 -17.60
CA LYS A 84 -1.73 6.69 -17.06
C LYS A 84 -2.42 7.60 -18.06
N LYS A 85 -1.69 8.51 -18.73
CA LYS A 85 -2.26 9.41 -19.75
C LYS A 85 -2.90 8.64 -20.90
N ARG A 86 -2.29 7.52 -21.30
CA ARG A 86 -2.80 6.64 -22.36
C ARG A 86 -3.85 5.64 -21.87
N ASN A 87 -4.25 5.71 -20.61
CA ASN A 87 -5.19 4.80 -19.94
C ASN A 87 -4.80 3.31 -20.07
N ILE A 88 -3.50 3.02 -20.13
CA ILE A 88 -2.99 1.65 -20.24
C ILE A 88 -2.95 1.03 -18.86
N ARG A 89 -3.51 -0.18 -18.71
CA ARG A 89 -3.45 -0.93 -17.46
C ARG A 89 -2.03 -1.43 -17.23
N PHE A 90 -1.45 -1.03 -16.09
CA PHE A 90 -0.12 -1.46 -15.69
C PHE A 90 -0.10 -1.91 -14.23
N ARG A 91 0.85 -2.78 -13.90
CA ARG A 91 1.09 -3.24 -12.53
C ARG A 91 2.59 -3.33 -12.27
N TRP A 92 3.00 -2.93 -11.07
CA TRP A 92 4.37 -3.14 -10.61
C TRP A 92 4.62 -4.61 -10.27
N ASP A 93 5.73 -5.15 -10.77
CA ASP A 93 6.27 -6.44 -10.36
C ASP A 93 6.96 -6.32 -8.98
N ARG A 94 7.32 -7.46 -8.37
CA ARG A 94 7.74 -7.56 -6.96
C ARG A 94 8.95 -6.69 -6.61
N ILE A 95 9.92 -6.57 -7.50
CA ILE A 95 11.17 -5.84 -7.26
C ILE A 95 11.17 -4.61 -8.17
N ASP A 96 11.68 -4.75 -9.39
CA ASP A 96 11.76 -3.67 -10.38
C ASP A 96 11.32 -4.22 -11.73
N GLY A 97 10.05 -4.02 -12.05
CA GLY A 97 9.45 -4.46 -13.29
C GLY A 97 8.07 -3.84 -13.44
N LEU A 98 7.69 -3.49 -14.67
CA LEU A 98 6.37 -2.99 -14.97
C LEU A 98 5.71 -3.99 -15.92
N MET A 99 4.64 -4.62 -15.45
CA MET A 99 3.80 -5.47 -16.29
C MET A 99 2.74 -4.60 -16.94
N LEU A 100 2.65 -4.71 -18.26
CA LEU A 100 1.70 -3.98 -19.09
C LEU A 100 0.74 -4.97 -19.71
N THR A 101 -0.56 -4.67 -19.63
CA THR A 101 -1.55 -5.36 -20.45
C THR A 101 -1.87 -4.43 -21.59
N TRP A 102 -1.28 -4.73 -22.76
CA TRP A 102 -1.59 -4.04 -24.00
C TRP A 102 -2.46 -4.95 -24.85
N GLU A 103 -3.76 -4.69 -24.88
CA GLU A 103 -4.67 -5.33 -25.82
C GLU A 103 -4.46 -4.69 -27.19
N GLY A 104 -3.48 -5.22 -27.94
CA GLY A 104 -3.22 -4.79 -29.31
C GLY A 104 -4.26 -5.35 -30.27
N LEU A 105 -4.94 -4.44 -30.98
CA LEU A 105 -5.73 -4.64 -32.22
C LEU A 105 -6.96 -5.57 -32.13
N HIS A 106 -8.14 -4.97 -31.97
CA HIS A 106 -9.25 -5.36 -32.85
C HIS A 106 -9.05 -4.62 -34.18
N LYS A 107 -8.89 -5.41 -35.26
CA LYS A 107 -8.88 -4.95 -36.66
C LYS A 107 -10.15 -4.19 -37.00
#